data_AF-A0A958YGW1-F1
#
_entry.id   AF-A0A958YGW1-F1
#
_cell.length_a   1.000
_cell.length_b   1.000
_cell.length_c   1.000
_cell.angle_alpha   90.00
_cell.angle_beta   90.00
_cell.angle_gamma   90.00
#
_symmetry.space_group_name_H-M   'P 1'
#
loop_
_entity.id
_entity.type
_entity.pdbx_description
1 polymer ?
#
loop_
_entity_poly.entity_id
_entity_poly.type
_entity_poly.pdbx_seq_one_letter_code
_entity_poly.pdbx_strand_id
1 'polypeptide(L)'
;MKPIVLLASLLLLLTSCSEPVDEALYGNAWELEYITGPKIAFWALYPDRKPAFQFNAEKHLVDGQNSCNGYMAPVVIEGHTISFGEPGPTTMTYCGQGEVLFLTTIKKVNGYRITSDGFLELMMDDMVMMRFKNVANASGLAEKHMIPPALKAGCYGYHKDGNSITLEVNDVVGDRVSGTLTYALSGKDKNTGIFSGTVRDGKLVGRYRFSSEGADGKRQVAFQIQDSTLIEGFGPMDERGISFKNLDSVQYNSTMPLTKDACKKADTL
;
A
#
# COMPACT_ATOMS: atom_id res chain seq x y z
N MET A 1 72.68 30.03 -10.53
CA MET A 1 71.36 30.31 -9.93
C MET A 1 70.28 29.91 -10.94
N LYS A 2 69.25 29.23 -10.44
CA LYS A 2 68.06 28.60 -11.07
C LYS A 2 67.20 29.57 -11.93
N PRO A 3 66.20 29.12 -12.73
CA PRO A 3 65.49 27.82 -12.62
C PRO A 3 65.22 27.03 -13.90
N ILE A 4 65.17 25.72 -13.71
CA ILE A 4 64.64 24.70 -14.63
C ILE A 4 63.12 24.64 -14.42
N VAL A 5 62.35 24.80 -15.48
CA VAL A 5 60.89 24.67 -15.48
C VAL A 5 60.56 23.21 -15.77
N LEU A 6 60.13 22.47 -14.74
CA LEU A 6 59.54 21.13 -14.90
C LEU A 6 58.09 21.29 -15.36
N LEU A 7 57.79 20.84 -16.58
CA LEU A 7 56.44 20.75 -17.12
C LEU A 7 55.83 19.41 -16.66
N ALA A 8 55.01 19.46 -15.61
CA ALA A 8 54.27 18.30 -15.12
C ALA A 8 53.07 18.03 -16.04
N SER A 9 53.17 17.00 -16.87
CA SER A 9 52.06 16.44 -17.64
C SER A 9 51.07 15.74 -16.70
N LEU A 10 49.98 16.42 -16.39
CA LEU A 10 48.85 15.91 -15.63
C LEU A 10 48.09 14.87 -16.46
N LEU A 11 48.37 13.58 -16.24
CA LEU A 11 47.51 12.49 -16.71
C LEU A 11 46.15 12.62 -15.99
N LEU A 12 45.15 13.15 -16.68
CA LEU A 12 43.76 12.99 -16.27
C LEU A 12 43.39 11.51 -16.41
N LEU A 13 43.43 10.79 -15.29
CA LEU A 13 42.72 9.52 -15.15
C LEU A 13 41.23 9.84 -15.23
N LEU A 14 40.64 9.63 -16.41
CA LEU A 14 39.20 9.49 -16.55
C LEU A 14 38.84 8.19 -15.80
N THR A 15 38.60 8.30 -14.50
CA THR A 15 37.92 7.26 -13.75
C THR A 15 36.52 7.18 -14.31
N SER A 16 36.33 6.26 -15.27
CA SER A 16 35.01 5.81 -15.68
C SER A 16 34.32 5.31 -14.41
N CYS A 17 33.35 6.09 -13.93
CA CYS A 17 32.56 5.72 -12.78
C CYS A 17 31.64 4.59 -13.25
N SER A 18 32.05 3.34 -13.01
CA SER A 18 31.14 2.21 -13.03
C SER A 18 30.13 2.48 -11.91
N GLU A 19 28.93 2.93 -12.26
CA GLU A 19 27.84 2.97 -11.29
C GLU A 19 27.59 1.54 -10.77
N PRO A 20 27.38 1.35 -9.46
CA PRO A 20 27.05 0.05 -8.89
C PRO A 20 25.58 -0.27 -9.21
N VAL A 21 25.31 -0.58 -10.47
CA VAL A 21 23.94 -0.76 -10.99
C VAL A 21 23.35 -2.14 -10.63
N ASP A 22 24.17 -3.11 -10.22
CA ASP A 22 23.74 -4.50 -10.11
C ASP A 22 23.34 -4.98 -8.70
N GLU A 23 24.01 -4.57 -7.63
CA GLU A 23 23.71 -5.11 -6.28
C GLU A 23 22.34 -4.69 -5.72
N ALA A 24 21.78 -3.56 -6.15
CA ALA A 24 20.46 -3.13 -5.70
C ALA A 24 19.33 -3.90 -6.41
N LEU A 25 19.57 -4.41 -7.61
CA LEU A 25 18.58 -5.16 -8.39
C LEU A 25 18.59 -6.65 -8.01
N TYR A 26 19.79 -7.23 -7.94
CA TYR A 26 20.03 -8.61 -7.56
C TYR A 26 20.03 -8.78 -6.04
N GLY A 27 19.43 -9.85 -5.52
CA GLY A 27 19.33 -10.11 -4.07
C GLY A 27 18.04 -9.61 -3.41
N ASN A 28 17.17 -8.93 -4.16
CA ASN A 28 15.87 -8.46 -3.70
C ASN A 28 14.73 -9.19 -4.42
N ALA A 29 13.67 -9.49 -3.68
CA ALA A 29 12.38 -9.80 -4.29
C ALA A 29 11.58 -8.52 -4.49
N TRP A 30 10.88 -8.43 -5.62
CA TRP A 30 10.17 -7.25 -6.08
C TRP A 30 8.69 -7.58 -6.20
N GLU A 31 7.83 -6.96 -5.38
CA GLU A 31 6.37 -7.14 -5.42
C GLU A 31 5.71 -5.95 -6.14
N LEU A 32 4.85 -6.24 -7.11
CA LEU A 32 4.16 -5.23 -7.92
C LEU A 32 3.27 -4.34 -7.05
N GLU A 33 3.39 -3.03 -7.21
CA GLU A 33 2.56 -2.03 -6.53
C GLU A 33 1.71 -1.20 -7.51
N TYR A 34 2.18 -1.08 -8.74
CA TYR A 34 1.51 -0.34 -9.80
C TYR A 34 1.75 -1.00 -11.16
N ILE A 35 0.72 -0.98 -12.01
CA ILE A 35 0.81 -1.35 -13.42
C ILE A 35 -0.05 -0.40 -14.24
N THR A 36 0.51 0.14 -15.32
CA THR A 36 -0.19 0.96 -16.29
C THR A 36 -1.20 0.10 -17.04
N GLY A 37 -2.44 0.56 -17.16
CA GLY A 37 -3.47 -0.29 -17.74
C GLY A 37 -4.89 0.27 -17.69
N PRO A 38 -5.90 -0.60 -17.89
CA PRO A 38 -7.31 -0.21 -18.00
C PRO A 38 -7.79 0.53 -16.75
N LYS A 39 -8.90 1.30 -16.87
CA LYS A 39 -9.55 2.07 -15.78
C LYS A 39 -10.21 1.16 -14.72
N ILE A 40 -9.48 0.16 -14.25
CA ILE A 40 -9.83 -0.79 -13.20
C ILE A 40 -8.85 -0.53 -12.05
N ALA A 41 -9.35 -0.53 -10.83
CA ALA A 41 -8.51 -0.33 -9.66
C ALA A 41 -7.52 -1.50 -9.50
N PHE A 42 -6.27 -1.21 -9.12
CA PHE A 42 -5.20 -2.21 -8.98
C PHE A 42 -5.57 -3.42 -8.11
N TRP A 43 -6.29 -3.21 -7.01
CA TRP A 43 -6.77 -4.30 -6.14
C TRP A 43 -7.76 -5.24 -6.84
N ALA A 44 -8.53 -4.75 -7.81
CA ALA A 44 -9.46 -5.59 -8.56
C ALA A 44 -8.74 -6.40 -9.66
N LEU A 45 -7.53 -6.00 -10.03
CA LEU A 45 -6.65 -6.78 -10.90
C LEU A 45 -5.95 -7.90 -10.14
N TYR A 46 -5.59 -7.67 -8.87
CA TYR A 46 -4.85 -8.60 -8.02
C TYR A 46 -5.47 -8.72 -6.62
N PRO A 47 -6.69 -9.28 -6.50
CA PRO A 47 -7.42 -9.34 -5.22
C PRO A 47 -6.78 -10.30 -4.21
N ASP A 48 -6.20 -11.40 -4.69
CA ASP A 48 -5.66 -12.46 -3.83
C ASP A 48 -4.14 -12.35 -3.68
N ARG A 49 -3.45 -12.19 -4.81
CA ARG A 49 -1.99 -12.23 -4.85
C ARG A 49 -1.44 -11.31 -5.92
N LYS A 50 -0.44 -10.50 -5.55
CA LYS A 50 0.25 -9.60 -6.47
C LYS A 50 1.37 -10.33 -7.20
N PRO A 51 1.69 -9.94 -8.46
CA PRO A 51 2.90 -10.38 -9.13
C PRO A 51 4.14 -10.03 -8.30
N ALA A 52 5.06 -10.97 -8.18
CA ALA A 52 6.32 -10.75 -7.50
C ALA A 52 7.40 -11.65 -8.11
N PHE A 53 8.62 -11.16 -8.24
CA PHE A 53 9.74 -11.96 -8.75
C PHE A 53 11.08 -11.52 -8.18
N GLN A 54 12.09 -12.36 -8.37
CA GLN A 54 13.49 -12.12 -8.04
C GLN A 54 14.34 -12.23 -9.30
N PHE A 55 15.40 -11.44 -9.38
CA PHE A 55 16.42 -11.58 -10.41
C PHE A 55 17.45 -12.62 -9.99
N ASN A 56 17.71 -13.58 -10.86
CA ASN A 56 18.79 -14.55 -10.72
C ASN A 56 19.95 -14.16 -11.65
N ALA A 57 21.00 -13.58 -11.07
CA ALA A 57 22.17 -13.13 -11.81
C ALA A 57 22.92 -14.30 -12.49
N GLU A 58 23.02 -15.45 -11.84
CA GLU A 58 23.74 -16.62 -12.35
C GLU A 58 23.06 -17.25 -13.56
N LYS A 59 21.72 -17.28 -13.54
CA LYS A 59 20.91 -17.94 -14.57
C LYS A 59 20.38 -16.98 -15.63
N HIS A 60 20.54 -15.67 -15.44
CA HIS A 60 19.95 -14.63 -16.29
C HIS A 60 18.43 -14.82 -16.49
N LEU A 61 17.73 -15.09 -15.38
CA LEU A 61 16.28 -15.30 -15.34
C LEU A 61 15.66 -14.44 -14.24
N VAL A 62 14.37 -14.13 -14.39
CA VAL A 62 13.51 -13.82 -13.25
C VAL A 62 12.70 -15.04 -12.85
N ASP A 63 12.46 -15.20 -11.55
CA ASP A 63 11.67 -16.28 -10.96
C ASP A 63 10.69 -15.73 -9.92
N GLY A 64 9.44 -16.15 -10.00
CA GLY A 64 8.40 -15.82 -9.04
C GLY A 64 7.01 -16.16 -9.54
N GLN A 65 6.11 -15.19 -9.55
CA GLN A 65 4.69 -15.33 -9.81
C GLN A 65 4.10 -14.10 -10.50
N ASN A 66 3.05 -14.28 -11.28
CA ASN A 66 2.32 -13.20 -11.98
C ASN A 66 0.84 -13.07 -11.53
N SER A 67 0.49 -13.68 -10.40
CA SER A 67 -0.78 -13.66 -9.66
C SER A 67 -0.92 -15.05 -9.04
N CYS A 68 -1.81 -15.90 -9.54
CA CYS A 68 -1.97 -17.28 -9.09
C CYS A 68 -1.00 -18.26 -9.75
N ASN A 69 -0.38 -17.88 -10.87
CA ASN A 69 0.50 -18.76 -11.63
C ASN A 69 1.98 -18.40 -11.37
N GLY A 70 2.84 -19.41 -11.53
CA GLY A 70 4.29 -19.21 -11.51
C GLY A 70 4.72 -18.37 -12.71
N TYR A 71 5.72 -17.52 -12.51
CA TYR A 71 6.30 -16.71 -13.56
C TYR A 71 7.81 -16.89 -13.56
N MET A 72 8.36 -17.31 -14.70
CA MET A 72 9.79 -17.41 -14.92
C MET A 72 10.06 -16.94 -16.33
N ALA A 73 11.07 -16.10 -16.55
CA ALA A 73 11.42 -15.63 -17.88
C ALA A 73 12.92 -15.28 -17.97
N PRO A 74 13.58 -15.49 -19.12
CA PRO A 74 14.91 -14.93 -19.38
C PRO A 74 14.89 -13.41 -19.22
N VAL A 75 15.98 -12.85 -18.71
CA VAL A 75 16.13 -11.39 -18.59
C VAL A 75 17.50 -10.96 -19.09
N VAL A 76 17.52 -9.90 -19.90
CA VAL A 76 18.73 -9.26 -20.40
C VAL A 76 18.78 -7.84 -19.87
N ILE A 77 19.87 -7.48 -19.19
CA ILE A 77 20.08 -6.16 -18.59
C ILE A 77 21.40 -5.61 -19.12
N GLU A 78 21.35 -4.42 -19.71
CA GLU A 78 22.52 -3.72 -20.26
C GLU A 78 22.43 -2.23 -19.91
N GLY A 79 23.18 -1.82 -18.88
CA GLY A 79 23.12 -0.47 -18.34
C GLY A 79 21.74 -0.16 -17.78
N HIS A 80 21.02 0.77 -18.40
CA HIS A 80 19.65 1.15 -18.01
C HIS A 80 18.55 0.44 -18.82
N THR A 81 18.95 -0.45 -19.74
CA THR A 81 18.00 -1.24 -20.54
C THR A 81 17.72 -2.58 -19.87
N ILE A 82 16.47 -3.04 -19.99
CA ILE A 82 16.04 -4.36 -19.54
C ILE A 82 15.04 -4.94 -20.54
N SER A 83 15.11 -6.24 -20.80
CA SER A 83 14.09 -6.94 -21.57
C SER A 83 13.83 -8.33 -20.98
N PHE A 84 12.58 -8.77 -21.11
CA PHE A 84 12.12 -10.07 -20.62
C PHE A 84 11.76 -10.97 -21.80
N GLY A 85 12.34 -12.17 -21.81
CA GLY A 85 12.10 -13.20 -22.80
C GLY A 85 10.74 -13.88 -22.64
N GLU A 86 10.54 -14.96 -23.39
CA GLU A 86 9.30 -15.73 -23.30
C GLU A 86 9.18 -16.43 -21.94
N PRO A 87 7.99 -16.37 -21.30
CA PRO A 87 7.77 -17.05 -20.03
C PRO A 87 7.93 -18.57 -20.15
N GLY A 88 8.52 -19.18 -19.13
CA GLY A 88 8.61 -20.62 -18.96
C GLY A 88 7.24 -21.27 -18.71
N PRO A 89 7.19 -22.62 -18.70
CA PRO A 89 5.96 -23.36 -18.48
C PRO A 89 5.37 -23.05 -17.10
N THR A 90 4.06 -22.81 -17.06
CA THR A 90 3.32 -22.54 -15.83
C THR A 90 1.93 -23.15 -15.88
N THR A 91 1.28 -23.29 -14.74
CA THR A 91 -0.13 -23.68 -14.66
C THR A 91 -0.96 -22.59 -15.33
N MET A 92 -1.80 -22.91 -16.32
CA MET A 92 -2.62 -21.93 -17.04
C MET A 92 -3.99 -21.74 -16.38
N THR A 93 -4.02 -21.59 -15.05
CA THR A 93 -5.26 -21.36 -14.31
C THR A 93 -5.69 -19.90 -14.47
N TYR A 94 -6.93 -19.65 -14.87
CA TYR A 94 -7.42 -18.29 -15.03
C TYR A 94 -7.77 -17.65 -13.67
N CYS A 95 -7.13 -16.53 -13.34
CA CYS A 95 -7.31 -15.83 -12.06
C CYS A 95 -7.69 -14.35 -12.24
N GLY A 96 -8.26 -14.02 -13.40
CA GLY A 96 -8.71 -12.69 -13.75
C GLY A 96 -7.79 -11.95 -14.72
N GLN A 97 -8.14 -10.70 -14.98
CA GLN A 97 -7.50 -9.91 -16.04
C GLN A 97 -6.11 -9.38 -15.66
N GLY A 98 -5.77 -9.37 -14.36
CA GLY A 98 -4.49 -8.87 -13.88
C GLY A 98 -3.30 -9.66 -14.39
N GLU A 99 -3.42 -10.98 -14.53
CA GLU A 99 -2.34 -11.82 -15.06
C GLU A 99 -2.05 -11.49 -16.53
N VAL A 100 -3.09 -11.44 -17.36
CA VAL A 100 -2.97 -11.08 -18.78
C VAL A 100 -2.37 -9.67 -18.92
N LEU A 101 -2.79 -8.72 -18.09
CA LEU A 101 -2.24 -7.37 -18.07
C LEU A 101 -0.75 -7.39 -17.71
N PHE A 102 -0.35 -8.14 -16.68
CA PHE A 102 1.05 -8.27 -16.28
C PHE A 102 1.90 -8.81 -17.43
N LEU A 103 1.50 -9.94 -18.02
CA LEU A 103 2.24 -10.61 -19.10
C LEU A 103 2.34 -9.74 -20.35
N THR A 104 1.28 -9.03 -20.72
CA THR A 104 1.30 -8.13 -21.89
C THR A 104 2.07 -6.84 -21.64
N THR A 105 2.19 -6.41 -20.39
CA THR A 105 2.91 -5.18 -20.01
C THR A 105 4.40 -5.44 -19.87
N ILE A 106 4.81 -6.52 -19.18
CA ILE A 106 6.22 -6.86 -18.97
C ILE A 106 6.95 -7.13 -20.29
N LYS A 107 6.26 -7.66 -21.31
CA LYS A 107 6.79 -7.85 -22.66
C LYS A 107 7.12 -6.54 -23.40
N LYS A 108 6.57 -5.40 -22.97
CA LYS A 108 6.81 -4.09 -23.59
C LYS A 108 7.93 -3.31 -22.91
N VAL A 109 8.41 -3.78 -21.77
CA VAL A 109 9.45 -3.11 -21.01
C VAL A 109 10.75 -3.15 -21.80
N ASN A 110 11.40 -2.00 -21.92
CA ASN A 110 12.71 -1.83 -22.55
C ASN A 110 13.73 -1.08 -21.66
N GLY A 111 13.30 -0.56 -20.50
CA GLY A 111 14.15 0.16 -19.57
C GLY A 111 13.77 -0.06 -18.11
N TYR A 112 14.70 0.23 -17.20
CA TYR A 112 14.41 0.24 -15.77
C TYR A 112 15.17 1.34 -15.04
N ARG A 113 14.73 1.61 -13.83
CA ARG A 113 15.50 2.35 -12.84
C ARG A 113 15.14 1.90 -11.44
N ILE A 114 16.07 2.07 -10.52
CA ILE A 114 15.80 2.02 -9.08
C ILE A 114 15.72 3.45 -8.58
N THR A 115 14.60 3.81 -7.99
CA THR A 115 14.36 5.16 -7.47
C THR A 115 15.08 5.36 -6.13
N SER A 116 15.30 6.61 -5.72
CA SER A 116 15.98 6.92 -4.45
C SER A 116 15.24 6.43 -3.21
N ASP A 117 13.92 6.25 -3.31
CA ASP A 117 13.03 5.67 -2.31
C ASP A 117 12.93 4.13 -2.40
N GLY A 118 13.72 3.50 -3.26
CA GLY A 118 13.93 2.05 -3.27
C GLY A 118 12.91 1.24 -4.07
N PHE A 119 12.17 1.88 -4.99
CA PHE A 119 11.29 1.18 -5.92
C PHE A 119 12.03 0.80 -7.20
N LEU A 120 11.69 -0.36 -7.73
CA LEU A 120 12.04 -0.73 -9.10
C LEU A 120 10.94 -0.25 -10.02
N GLU A 121 11.27 0.60 -10.98
CA GLU A 121 10.38 1.01 -12.05
C GLU A 121 10.81 0.35 -13.36
N LEU A 122 9.88 -0.36 -13.98
CA LEU A 122 10.03 -0.92 -15.32
C LEU A 122 9.33 0.00 -16.31
N MET A 123 10.04 0.36 -17.36
CA MET A 123 9.67 1.43 -18.29
C MET A 123 9.55 0.92 -19.72
N MET A 124 8.67 1.56 -20.48
CA MET A 124 8.64 1.50 -21.94
C MET A 124 8.93 2.91 -22.42
N ASP A 125 10.10 3.09 -23.04
CA ASP A 125 10.68 4.39 -23.36
C ASP A 125 10.78 5.23 -22.07
N ASP A 126 10.13 6.39 -22.02
CA ASP A 126 10.13 7.27 -20.85
C ASP A 126 8.92 7.07 -19.92
N MET A 127 8.05 6.09 -20.19
CA MET A 127 6.82 5.85 -19.44
C MET A 127 6.99 4.70 -18.45
N VAL A 128 6.68 4.95 -17.17
CA VAL A 128 6.63 3.90 -16.15
C VAL A 128 5.45 2.97 -16.46
N MET A 129 5.77 1.72 -16.76
CA MET A 129 4.79 0.68 -17.06
C MET A 129 4.41 -0.11 -15.82
N MET A 130 5.38 -0.36 -14.94
CA MET A 130 5.18 -1.04 -13.67
C MET A 130 6.11 -0.48 -12.59
N ARG A 131 5.65 -0.48 -11.34
CA ARG A 131 6.48 -0.17 -10.17
C ARG A 131 6.38 -1.32 -9.18
N PHE A 132 7.53 -1.69 -8.62
CA PHE A 132 7.66 -2.75 -7.64
C PHE A 132 8.35 -2.23 -6.39
N LYS A 133 7.89 -2.70 -5.23
CA LYS A 133 8.56 -2.49 -3.95
C LYS A 133 9.49 -3.67 -3.64
N ASN A 134 10.61 -3.38 -3.00
CA ASN A 134 11.54 -4.39 -2.50
C ASN A 134 10.93 -5.13 -1.27
N VAL A 135 11.07 -6.45 -1.24
CA VAL A 135 10.56 -7.34 -0.20
C VAL A 135 11.65 -7.80 0.79
N ALA A 136 12.94 -7.78 0.43
CA ALA A 136 14.04 -8.05 1.36
C ALA A 136 14.18 -6.96 2.44
N ASN A 137 13.71 -5.75 2.14
CA ASN A 137 13.56 -4.65 3.10
C ASN A 137 12.33 -4.77 4.02
N ALA A 138 11.51 -5.82 3.91
CA ALA A 138 10.41 -6.09 4.84
C ALA A 138 10.87 -6.68 6.20
N SER A 139 12.14 -7.05 6.34
CA SER A 139 12.70 -7.55 7.62
C SER A 139 13.76 -6.63 8.27
N GLY A 140 14.18 -5.54 7.60
CA GLY A 140 15.23 -4.63 8.09
C GLY A 140 14.92 -3.13 8.04
N LEU A 141 13.80 -2.70 7.43
CA LEU A 141 13.32 -1.30 7.43
C LEU A 141 11.97 -1.13 8.14
N ALA A 142 11.61 -2.08 8.99
CA ALA A 142 10.39 -2.06 9.80
C ALA A 142 10.46 -1.13 11.03
N GLU A 143 11.23 -0.03 11.00
CA GLU A 143 11.20 0.91 12.13
C GLU A 143 11.28 2.42 11.81
N LYS A 144 11.12 2.86 10.55
CA LYS A 144 10.97 4.32 10.35
C LYS A 144 9.97 4.83 9.30
N HIS A 145 9.35 3.98 8.49
CA HIS A 145 8.21 4.43 7.66
C HIS A 145 7.31 3.28 7.18
N MET A 146 6.97 2.33 8.05
CA MET A 146 5.93 1.35 7.75
C MET A 146 4.77 1.46 8.73
N ILE A 147 3.58 1.60 8.15
CA ILE A 147 2.24 1.55 8.73
C ILE A 147 2.19 0.48 9.86
N PRO A 148 1.89 0.85 11.12
CA PRO A 148 1.49 -0.10 12.16
C PRO A 148 0.30 -0.93 11.65
N PRO A 149 0.12 -2.18 12.10
CA PRO A 149 -0.73 -3.15 11.43
C PRO A 149 -2.06 -2.52 11.03
N ALA A 150 -2.38 -2.63 9.74
CA ALA A 150 -3.72 -2.38 9.21
C ALA A 150 -4.71 -2.84 10.27
N LEU A 151 -5.44 -1.87 10.83
CA LEU A 151 -6.41 -2.00 11.92
C LEU A 151 -6.85 -3.45 12.13
N LYS A 152 -6.50 -4.06 13.26
CA LYS A 152 -6.84 -5.47 13.51
C LYS A 152 -8.29 -5.60 13.99
N ALA A 153 -8.90 -6.75 13.72
CA ALA A 153 -10.15 -7.14 14.37
C ALA A 153 -10.00 -7.07 15.90
N GLY A 154 -11.07 -6.63 16.56
CA GLY A 154 -11.07 -6.31 17.99
C GLY A 154 -11.82 -5.03 18.30
N CYS A 155 -11.85 -4.67 19.57
CA CYS A 155 -12.65 -3.56 20.06
C CYS A 155 -11.76 -2.36 20.36
N TYR A 156 -12.23 -1.18 20.00
CA TYR A 156 -11.56 0.10 20.21
C TYR A 156 -12.55 1.03 20.87
N GLY A 157 -12.22 1.54 22.05
CA GLY A 157 -13.16 2.25 22.92
C GLY A 157 -12.58 3.52 23.51
N TYR A 158 -13.46 4.49 23.73
CA TYR A 158 -13.25 5.63 24.63
C TYR A 158 -14.33 5.60 25.70
N HIS A 159 -13.97 5.70 26.97
CA HIS A 159 -14.90 5.66 28.10
C HIS A 159 -14.49 6.67 29.18
N LYS A 160 -15.10 7.86 29.17
CA LYS A 160 -14.79 8.93 30.15
C LYS A 160 -15.92 9.95 30.24
N ASP A 161 -16.14 10.51 31.43
CA ASP A 161 -17.08 11.61 31.69
C ASP A 161 -18.52 11.33 31.20
N GLY A 162 -18.96 10.08 31.34
CA GLY A 162 -20.27 9.63 30.88
C GLY A 162 -20.40 9.42 29.36
N ASN A 163 -19.32 9.64 28.60
CA ASN A 163 -19.26 9.38 27.16
C ASN A 163 -18.62 8.02 26.89
N SER A 164 -19.19 7.30 25.94
CA SER A 164 -18.70 6.02 25.45
C SER A 164 -18.79 6.00 23.92
N ILE A 165 -17.64 5.87 23.25
CA ILE A 165 -17.57 5.65 21.80
C ILE A 165 -16.84 4.34 21.57
N THR A 166 -17.43 3.42 20.81
CA THR A 166 -16.84 2.09 20.58
C THR A 166 -16.94 1.72 19.12
N LEU A 167 -15.81 1.36 18.51
CA LEU A 167 -15.73 0.66 17.23
C LEU A 167 -15.31 -0.78 17.50
N GLU A 168 -16.24 -1.71 17.31
CA GLU A 168 -15.96 -3.14 17.26
C GLU A 168 -15.65 -3.52 15.81
N VAL A 169 -14.39 -3.87 15.53
CA VAL A 169 -13.95 -4.33 14.22
C VAL A 169 -14.16 -5.84 14.15
N ASN A 170 -15.14 -6.25 13.36
CA ASN A 170 -15.53 -7.65 13.20
C ASN A 170 -14.65 -8.37 12.19
N ASP A 171 -14.40 -7.73 11.04
CA ASP A 171 -13.68 -8.33 9.93
C ASP A 171 -12.78 -7.30 9.23
N VAL A 172 -11.61 -7.77 8.80
CA VAL A 172 -10.59 -7.01 8.09
C VAL A 172 -10.08 -7.87 6.94
N VAL A 173 -10.48 -7.53 5.72
CA VAL A 173 -10.10 -8.24 4.49
C VAL A 173 -9.41 -7.28 3.54
N GLY A 174 -8.09 -7.38 3.43
CA GLY A 174 -7.28 -6.43 2.67
C GLY A 174 -7.35 -5.03 3.28
N ASP A 175 -7.78 -4.03 2.50
CA ASP A 175 -8.02 -2.66 2.99
C ASP A 175 -9.43 -2.48 3.59
N ARG A 176 -10.34 -3.44 3.44
CA ARG A 176 -11.73 -3.30 3.89
C ARG A 176 -11.90 -3.68 5.34
N VAL A 177 -12.69 -2.87 6.03
CA VAL A 177 -13.02 -3.03 7.44
C VAL A 177 -14.54 -3.03 7.60
N SER A 178 -15.06 -4.00 8.33
CA SER A 178 -16.46 -4.02 8.76
C SER A 178 -16.55 -4.13 10.28
N GLY A 179 -17.58 -3.52 10.84
CA GLY A 179 -17.71 -3.44 12.28
C GLY A 179 -19.00 -2.82 12.76
N THR A 180 -19.10 -2.69 14.07
CA THR A 180 -20.20 -2.00 14.76
C THR A 180 -19.65 -0.74 15.40
N LEU A 181 -20.25 0.41 15.10
CA LEU A 181 -19.88 1.69 15.70
C LEU A 181 -21.02 2.17 16.62
N THR A 182 -20.67 2.47 17.86
CA THR A 182 -21.60 2.96 18.88
C THR A 182 -21.13 4.30 19.42
N TYR A 183 -22.03 5.28 19.40
CA TYR A 183 -21.89 6.56 20.08
C TYR A 183 -22.92 6.62 21.22
N ALA A 184 -22.46 6.61 22.46
CA ALA A 184 -23.25 6.85 23.66
C ALA A 184 -22.66 8.07 24.38
N LEU A 185 -23.07 9.26 23.96
CA LEU A 185 -22.54 10.53 24.49
C LEU A 185 -23.45 11.04 25.61
N SER A 186 -22.86 11.63 26.65
CA SER A 186 -23.60 12.17 27.79
C SER A 186 -24.60 13.24 27.33
N GLY A 187 -25.86 13.10 27.73
CA GLY A 187 -26.94 14.00 27.33
C GLY A 187 -27.38 13.87 25.86
N LYS A 188 -26.98 12.80 25.17
CA LYS A 188 -27.44 12.45 23.81
C LYS A 188 -28.00 11.02 23.79
N ASP A 189 -28.84 10.74 22.81
CA ASP A 189 -29.34 9.39 22.58
C ASP A 189 -28.22 8.49 22.05
N LYS A 190 -28.20 7.25 22.55
CA LYS A 190 -27.25 6.24 22.08
C LYS A 190 -27.58 5.84 20.65
N ASN A 191 -26.60 5.97 19.76
CA ASN A 191 -26.69 5.48 18.39
C ASN A 191 -25.75 4.30 18.20
N THR A 192 -26.28 3.19 17.70
CA THR A 192 -25.51 1.99 17.32
C THR A 192 -25.82 1.65 15.87
N GLY A 193 -24.80 1.27 15.11
CA GLY A 193 -24.96 1.00 13.70
C GLY A 193 -23.79 0.26 13.07
N ILE A 194 -23.99 -0.13 11.81
CA ILE A 194 -23.00 -0.85 11.01
C ILE A 194 -22.01 0.15 10.45
N PHE A 195 -20.73 -0.13 10.61
CA PHE A 195 -19.63 0.57 9.99
C PHE A 195 -19.03 -0.29 8.87
N SER A 196 -18.78 0.32 7.71
CA SER A 196 -18.09 -0.31 6.59
C SER A 196 -17.16 0.70 5.93
N GLY A 197 -15.86 0.43 5.93
CA GLY A 197 -14.85 1.38 5.47
C GLY A 197 -13.63 0.73 4.84
N THR A 198 -12.68 1.57 4.45
CA THR A 198 -11.38 1.16 3.89
C THR A 198 -10.24 1.89 4.58
N VAL A 199 -9.13 1.20 4.78
CA VAL A 199 -7.87 1.75 5.30
C VAL A 199 -6.96 2.17 4.16
N ARG A 200 -6.62 3.46 4.07
CA ARG A 200 -5.64 4.01 3.12
C ARG A 200 -4.84 5.11 3.78
N ASP A 201 -3.52 5.14 3.56
CA ASP A 201 -2.62 6.19 4.07
C ASP A 201 -2.76 6.45 5.58
N GLY A 202 -2.87 5.37 6.36
CA GLY A 202 -3.07 5.45 7.82
C GLY A 202 -4.45 5.99 8.25
N LYS A 203 -5.42 6.07 7.33
CA LYS A 203 -6.78 6.55 7.60
C LYS A 203 -7.80 5.45 7.34
N LEU A 204 -8.66 5.19 8.30
CA LEU A 204 -9.88 4.40 8.10
C LEU A 204 -11.02 5.34 7.72
N VAL A 205 -11.55 5.24 6.50
CA VAL A 205 -12.69 6.06 6.07
C VAL A 205 -13.82 5.13 5.65
N GLY A 206 -15.02 5.35 6.19
CA GLY A 206 -16.14 4.45 5.96
C GLY A 206 -17.51 5.09 6.14
N ARG A 207 -18.54 4.33 5.80
CA ARG A 207 -19.93 4.67 6.00
C ARG A 207 -20.43 4.02 7.28
N TYR A 208 -20.99 4.85 8.14
CA TYR A 208 -21.75 4.48 9.32
C TYR A 208 -23.25 4.54 9.00
N ARG A 209 -23.96 3.44 9.20
CA ARG A 209 -25.41 3.33 9.03
C ARG A 209 -26.03 2.98 10.37
N PHE A 210 -26.91 3.82 10.89
CA PHE A 210 -27.59 3.62 12.16
C PHE A 210 -29.10 3.81 12.00
N SER A 211 -29.87 3.14 12.85
CA SER A 211 -31.32 3.35 12.92
C SER A 211 -31.63 4.15 14.17
N SER A 212 -32.44 5.20 14.03
CA SER A 212 -32.96 5.99 15.13
C SER A 212 -34.43 6.25 14.88
N GLU A 213 -35.29 5.87 15.83
CA GLU A 213 -36.75 6.14 15.81
C GLU A 213 -37.47 5.73 14.50
N GLY A 214 -37.03 4.64 13.87
CA GLY A 214 -37.62 4.13 12.61
C GLY A 214 -37.09 4.80 11.34
N ALA A 215 -36.12 5.72 11.44
CA ALA A 215 -35.43 6.32 10.32
C ALA A 215 -33.98 5.81 10.20
N ASP A 216 -33.56 5.47 8.97
CA ASP A 216 -32.18 5.07 8.65
C ASP A 216 -31.30 6.31 8.44
N GLY A 217 -30.36 6.52 9.37
CA GLY A 217 -29.29 7.51 9.26
C GLY A 217 -28.07 6.96 8.51
N LYS A 218 -27.42 7.80 7.71
CA LYS A 218 -26.14 7.50 7.05
C LYS A 218 -25.17 8.65 7.25
N ARG A 219 -23.94 8.34 7.64
CA ARG A 219 -22.87 9.33 7.79
C ARG A 219 -21.53 8.71 7.41
N GLN A 220 -20.69 9.47 6.73
CA GLN A 220 -19.29 9.11 6.51
C GLN A 220 -18.50 9.47 7.76
N VAL A 221 -17.69 8.54 8.22
CA VAL A 221 -16.82 8.68 9.40
C VAL A 221 -15.40 8.37 8.96
N ALA A 222 -14.44 9.12 9.50
CA ALA A 222 -13.03 8.94 9.23
C ALA A 222 -12.28 8.84 10.55
N PHE A 223 -11.31 7.94 10.63
CA PHE A 223 -10.36 7.84 11.73
C PHE A 223 -8.94 7.90 11.19
N GLN A 224 -8.06 8.62 11.86
CA GLN A 224 -6.63 8.45 11.69
C GLN A 224 -6.18 7.33 12.63
N ILE A 225 -5.42 6.40 12.08
CA ILE A 225 -4.83 5.28 12.80
C ILE A 225 -3.43 5.72 13.25
N GLN A 226 -3.23 5.76 14.57
CA GLN A 226 -1.93 6.00 15.19
C GLN A 226 -1.64 4.83 16.13
N ASP A 227 -0.74 3.94 15.72
CA ASP A 227 -0.46 2.66 16.40
C ASP A 227 -1.71 1.77 16.54
N SER A 228 -2.30 1.72 17.74
CA SER A 228 -3.57 1.02 18.04
C SER A 228 -4.66 1.99 18.52
N THR A 229 -4.49 3.27 18.22
CA THR A 229 -5.40 4.36 18.58
C THR A 229 -6.09 4.89 17.33
N LEU A 230 -7.40 5.08 17.41
CA LEU A 230 -8.21 5.69 16.36
C LEU A 230 -8.63 7.09 16.80
N ILE A 231 -8.21 8.09 16.04
CA ILE A 231 -8.59 9.48 16.27
C ILE A 231 -9.65 9.85 15.24
N GLU A 232 -10.88 10.10 15.69
CA GLU A 232 -11.95 10.53 14.77
C GLU A 232 -11.61 11.87 14.11
N GLY A 233 -11.90 11.95 12.81
CA GLY A 233 -11.72 13.12 11.98
C GLY A 233 -13.02 13.90 11.77
N PHE A 234 -12.92 15.22 11.83
CA PHE A 234 -14.04 16.13 11.60
C PHE A 234 -13.74 17.09 10.44
N GLY A 235 -14.74 17.40 9.64
CA GLY A 235 -14.60 18.28 8.50
C GLY A 235 -15.95 18.67 7.91
N PRO A 236 -15.95 19.60 6.93
CA PRO A 236 -17.17 20.03 6.27
C PRO A 236 -17.89 18.86 5.59
N MET A 237 -19.20 18.71 5.85
CA MET A 237 -20.05 17.69 5.25
C MET A 237 -20.86 18.28 4.08
N ASP A 238 -21.34 17.42 3.18
CA ASP A 238 -22.30 17.78 2.12
C ASP A 238 -23.60 18.34 2.73
N GLU A 239 -24.46 18.92 1.90
CA GLU A 239 -25.71 19.57 2.35
C GLU A 239 -26.66 18.63 3.11
N ARG A 240 -26.47 17.31 2.94
CA ARG A 240 -27.26 16.27 3.59
C ARG A 240 -26.62 15.75 4.88
N GLY A 241 -25.40 16.18 5.21
CA GLY A 241 -24.65 15.67 6.35
C GLY A 241 -24.17 14.22 6.20
N ILE A 242 -24.17 13.68 4.98
CA ILE A 242 -23.91 12.26 4.71
C ILE A 242 -22.43 12.01 4.40
N SER A 243 -21.77 12.86 3.62
CA SER A 243 -20.38 12.65 3.18
C SER A 243 -19.52 13.88 3.43
N PHE A 244 -18.22 13.71 3.64
CA PHE A 244 -17.29 14.84 3.69
C PHE A 244 -17.24 15.52 2.32
N LYS A 245 -17.25 16.86 2.29
CA LYS A 245 -17.06 17.64 1.05
C LYS A 245 -15.68 17.39 0.44
N ASN A 246 -14.67 17.25 1.29
CA ASN A 246 -13.30 16.95 0.90
C ASN A 246 -12.60 16.16 2.01
N LEU A 247 -12.14 14.94 1.71
CA LEU A 247 -11.42 14.08 2.66
C LEU A 247 -10.06 14.64 3.08
N ASP A 248 -9.42 15.44 2.23
CA ASP A 248 -8.14 16.08 2.54
C ASP A 248 -8.30 17.25 3.53
N SER A 249 -9.52 17.75 3.71
CA SER A 249 -9.84 18.80 4.69
C SER A 249 -10.20 18.26 6.08
N VAL A 250 -10.28 16.94 6.25
CA VAL A 250 -10.63 16.30 7.51
C VAL A 250 -9.51 16.49 8.53
N GLN A 251 -9.86 17.03 9.69
CA GLN A 251 -8.94 17.26 10.81
C GLN A 251 -9.10 16.18 11.86
N TYR A 252 -8.01 15.50 12.19
CA TYR A 252 -7.97 14.41 13.17
C TYR A 252 -7.49 14.92 14.53
N ASN A 253 -8.35 15.69 15.20
CA ASN A 253 -8.05 16.37 16.46
C ASN A 253 -9.04 16.00 17.57
N SER A 254 -9.75 14.87 17.44
CA SER A 254 -10.67 14.40 18.46
C SER A 254 -9.98 14.24 19.81
N THR A 255 -10.59 14.79 20.86
CA THR A 255 -10.18 14.60 22.26
C THR A 255 -10.76 13.33 22.88
N MET A 256 -11.47 12.52 22.09
CA MET A 256 -12.02 11.22 22.46
C MET A 256 -11.37 10.12 21.61
N PRO A 257 -10.06 9.85 21.78
CA PRO A 257 -9.38 8.81 21.02
C PRO A 257 -9.87 7.43 21.45
N LEU A 258 -10.12 6.54 20.48
CA LEU A 258 -10.51 5.15 20.75
C LEU A 258 -9.24 4.32 20.85
N THR A 259 -8.99 3.74 22.01
CA THR A 259 -7.86 2.84 22.23
C THR A 259 -8.34 1.39 22.26
N LYS A 260 -7.45 0.44 21.97
CA LYS A 260 -7.77 -0.98 22.05
C LYS A 260 -8.39 -1.34 23.41
N ASP A 261 -9.50 -2.06 23.39
CA ASP A 261 -10.31 -2.45 24.53
C ASP A 261 -10.69 -3.95 24.42
N ALA A 262 -11.13 -4.53 25.54
CA ALA A 262 -11.68 -5.88 25.56
C ALA A 262 -13.05 -5.91 24.88
N CYS A 263 -13.24 -6.83 23.93
CA CYS A 263 -14.56 -7.04 23.35
C CYS A 263 -15.51 -7.62 24.39
N LYS A 264 -16.59 -6.89 24.65
CA LYS A 264 -17.69 -7.41 25.47
C LYS A 264 -18.39 -8.49 24.66
N LYS A 265 -18.49 -9.69 25.23
CA LYS A 265 -19.36 -10.71 24.64
C LYS A 265 -20.76 -10.14 24.59
N ALA A 266 -21.46 -10.34 23.48
CA ALA A 266 -22.90 -10.09 23.44
C ALA A 266 -23.52 -10.87 24.60
N ASP A 267 -24.18 -10.18 25.51
CA ASP A 267 -24.95 -10.81 26.57
C ASP A 267 -26.02 -11.67 25.88
N THR A 268 -25.80 -12.98 25.86
CA THR A 268 -26.81 -13.95 25.46
C THR A 268 -27.90 -13.89 26.52
N LEU A 269 -28.98 -13.18 26.22
CA LEU A 269 -30.27 -13.33 26.90
C LEU A 269 -30.86 -14.71 26.58
#